data_AF-A0A391P5U0-F1
#
_entry.id   AF-A0A391P5U0-F1
#
_cell.length_a   1.000
_cell.length_b   1.000
_cell.length_c   1.000
_cell.angle_alpha   90.00
_cell.angle_beta   90.00
_cell.angle_gamma   90.00
#
_symmetry.space_group_name_H-M   'P 1'
#
loop_
_entity.id
_entity.type
_entity.pdbx_description
1 polymer ?
#
loop_
_entity_poly.entity_id
_entity_poly.type
_entity_poly.pdbx_seq_one_letter_code
_entity_poly.pdbx_strand_id
1 'polypeptide(L)'
;ADRLLALDFQREMQVIFDMLPKKRHTMLFSATMTSQVSQIQRTSLKDPVKVEVSSKYGTVSGLTQEMIVCPAKYKIVYGVWLLNELKGKTMIIFANCIKTVGR
;
A
#
# COMPACT_ATOMS: atom_id res chain seq x y z
N ALA A 1 -8.99 -2.64 -4.68
CA ALA A 1 -9.38 -1.43 -5.44
C ALA A 1 -8.22 -0.46 -5.64
N ASP A 2 -7.33 -0.26 -4.68
CA ASP A 2 -6.47 0.94 -4.65
C ASP A 2 -5.40 1.02 -5.77
N ARG A 3 -4.89 -0.12 -6.26
CA ARG A 3 -4.05 -0.16 -7.49
C ARG A 3 -4.84 0.03 -8.79
N LEU A 4 -6.11 -0.38 -8.80
CA LEU A 4 -7.05 -0.19 -9.91
C LEU A 4 -7.49 1.28 -10.02
N LEU A 5 -7.24 2.11 -9.01
CA LEU A 5 -7.65 3.51 -8.96
C LEU A 5 -6.50 4.50 -9.10
N ALA A 6 -5.29 4.07 -8.73
CA ALA A 6 -4.07 4.85 -8.90
C ALA A 6 -3.68 5.15 -10.37
N LEU A 7 -4.32 4.50 -11.35
CA LEU A 7 -3.95 4.52 -12.77
C LEU A 7 -5.00 5.20 -13.68
N ASP A 8 -5.89 6.04 -13.13
CA ASP A 8 -6.92 6.78 -13.88
C ASP A 8 -7.98 5.92 -14.61
N PHE A 9 -8.27 4.70 -14.15
CA PHE A 9 -9.28 3.79 -14.73
C PHE A 9 -10.76 4.23 -14.55
N GLN A 10 -10.99 5.49 -14.23
CA GLN A 10 -12.34 5.99 -13.93
C GLN A 10 -13.26 5.92 -15.16
N ARG A 11 -12.72 6.16 -16.36
CA ARG A 11 -13.51 6.11 -17.61
C ARG A 11 -13.92 4.68 -17.94
N GLU A 12 -12.99 3.75 -17.79
CA GLU A 12 -13.19 2.32 -18.02
C GLU A 12 -14.22 1.74 -17.06
N MET A 13 -14.18 2.16 -15.79
CA MET A 13 -15.16 1.78 -14.78
C MET A 13 -16.56 2.30 -15.11
N GLN A 14 -16.68 3.53 -15.63
CA GLN A 14 -17.96 4.11 -16.05
C GLN A 14 -18.62 3.27 -17.15
N VAL A 15 -17.85 2.89 -18.18
CA VAL A 15 -18.33 2.05 -19.29
C VAL A 15 -18.83 0.70 -18.80
N ILE A 16 -18.12 0.09 -17.84
CA ILE A 16 -18.55 -1.17 -17.24
C ILE A 16 -19.84 -0.97 -16.45
N PHE A 17 -19.96 0.10 -15.66
CA PHE A 17 -21.18 0.37 -14.89
C PHE A 17 -22.40 0.62 -15.77
N ASP A 18 -22.23 1.26 -16.93
CA ASP A 18 -23.32 1.52 -17.88
C ASP A 18 -23.85 0.22 -18.53
N MET A 19 -23.01 -0.81 -18.67
CA MET A 19 -23.41 -2.11 -19.19
C MET A 19 -24.03 -3.04 -18.14
N LEU A 20 -23.95 -2.69 -16.86
CA LEU A 20 -24.45 -3.54 -15.77
C LEU A 20 -25.93 -3.30 -15.47
N PRO A 21 -26.69 -4.34 -15.09
CA PRO A 21 -28.09 -4.20 -14.73
C PRO A 21 -28.28 -3.33 -13.49
N LYS A 22 -29.32 -2.48 -13.50
CA LYS A 22 -29.62 -1.52 -12.43
C LYS A 22 -29.87 -2.17 -11.06
N LYS A 23 -30.40 -3.40 -11.04
CA LYS A 23 -30.64 -4.17 -9.81
C LYS A 23 -29.52 -5.18 -9.64
N ARG A 24 -28.55 -4.86 -8.79
CA ARG A 24 -27.40 -5.73 -8.47
C ARG A 24 -27.01 -5.57 -7.01
N HIS A 25 -26.48 -6.64 -6.42
CA HIS A 25 -25.74 -6.55 -5.18
C HIS A 25 -24.28 -6.26 -5.52
N THR A 26 -23.67 -5.26 -4.88
CA THR A 26 -22.31 -4.84 -5.19
C THR A 26 -21.55 -4.70 -3.89
N MET A 27 -20.34 -5.24 -3.85
CA MET A 27 -19.43 -5.17 -2.71
C MET A 27 -18.15 -4.50 -3.17
N LEU A 28 -17.68 -3.51 -2.40
CA LEU A 28 -16.45 -2.79 -2.68
C LEU A 28 -15.42 -3.12 -1.61
N PHE A 29 -14.32 -3.75 -2.01
CA PHE A 29 -13.19 -4.07 -1.14
C PHE A 29 -12.02 -3.14 -1.46
N SER A 30 -11.61 -2.34 -0.49
CA SER A 30 -10.49 -1.42 -0.58
C SER A 30 -9.68 -1.50 0.72
N ALA A 31 -8.36 -1.47 0.58
CA ALA A 31 -7.44 -1.44 1.70
C ALA A 31 -7.20 0.00 2.18
N THR A 32 -7.41 0.99 1.30
CA THR A 32 -7.22 2.42 1.61
C THR A 32 -8.40 3.27 1.12
N MET A 33 -9.06 3.99 2.03
CA MET A 33 -10.09 4.96 1.65
C MET A 33 -9.45 6.23 1.08
N THR A 34 -9.37 6.32 -0.25
CA THR A 34 -8.98 7.55 -0.96
C THR A 34 -10.20 8.31 -1.48
N SER A 35 -10.01 9.57 -1.90
CA SER A 35 -11.07 10.39 -2.52
C SER A 35 -11.66 9.71 -3.76
N GLN A 36 -10.83 9.04 -4.55
CA GLN A 36 -11.23 8.29 -5.75
C GLN A 36 -12.12 7.09 -5.41
N VAL A 37 -11.75 6.30 -4.38
CA VAL A 37 -12.57 5.18 -3.89
C VAL A 37 -13.95 5.68 -3.43
N SER A 38 -13.98 6.84 -2.77
CA SER A 38 -15.22 7.46 -2.29
C SER A 38 -16.16 7.87 -3.43
N GLN A 39 -15.61 8.32 -4.56
CA GLN A 39 -16.41 8.64 -5.75
C GLN A 39 -17.05 7.39 -6.36
N ILE A 40 -16.30 6.30 -6.48
CA ILE A 40 -16.82 5.03 -7.01
C ILE A 40 -17.85 4.42 -6.08
N GLN A 41 -17.66 4.54 -4.77
CA GLN A 41 -18.66 4.12 -3.80
C GLN A 41 -20.00 4.82 -4.07
N ARG A 42 -20.00 6.12 -4.35
CA ARG A 42 -21.23 6.87 -4.65
C ARG A 42 -21.88 6.47 -5.97
N THR A 43 -21.09 6.15 -6.99
CA THR A 43 -21.61 5.81 -8.33
C THR A 43 -22.04 4.34 -8.44
N SER A 44 -21.36 3.43 -7.74
CA SER A 44 -21.56 1.98 -7.91
C SER A 44 -22.40 1.33 -6.83
N LEU A 45 -22.55 1.94 -5.65
CA LEU A 45 -23.28 1.35 -4.52
C LEU A 45 -24.56 2.13 -4.24
N LYS A 46 -25.62 1.38 -3.92
CA LYS A 46 -26.90 1.93 -3.46
C LYS A 46 -27.07 1.58 -1.98
N ASP A 47 -27.07 2.59 -1.12
CA ASP A 47 -27.17 2.46 0.35
C ASP A 47 -26.20 1.43 0.96
N PRO A 48 -24.86 1.64 0.83
CA PRO A 48 -23.88 0.66 1.29
C PRO A 48 -23.71 0.67 2.81
N VAL A 49 -23.74 -0.52 3.42
CA VAL A 49 -23.24 -0.72 4.78
C VAL A 49 -21.71 -0.71 4.75
N LYS A 50 -21.10 0.18 5.56
CA LYS A 50 -19.64 0.28 5.68
C LYS A 50 -19.15 -0.63 6.81
N VAL A 51 -18.25 -1.56 6.50
CA VAL A 51 -17.58 -2.43 7.48
C VAL A 51 -16.08 -2.19 7.40
N GLU A 52 -15.49 -1.65 8.46
CA GLU A 52 -14.06 -1.34 8.55
C GLU A 52 -13.45 -2.01 9.78
N VAL A 53 -12.31 -2.68 9.60
CA VAL A 53 -11.67 -3.50 10.65
C VAL A 53 -10.61 -2.72 11.44
N SER A 54 -10.20 -1.52 11.01
CA SER A 54 -9.25 -0.67 11.74
C SER A 54 -9.17 0.72 11.11
N SER A 55 -9.14 1.78 11.94
CA SER A 55 -9.15 3.18 11.48
C SER A 55 -7.77 3.82 11.35
N LYS A 56 -6.67 3.10 11.58
CA LYS A 56 -5.35 3.76 11.67
C LYS A 56 -4.30 3.05 10.84
N TYR A 57 -3.82 3.78 9.85
CA TYR A 57 -2.45 3.78 9.33
C TYR A 57 -1.41 4.07 10.45
N GLY A 58 -1.61 3.54 11.65
CA GLY A 58 -0.64 3.59 12.72
C GLY A 58 0.35 2.48 12.44
N THR A 59 1.63 2.82 12.36
CA THR A 59 2.67 1.82 12.57
C THR A 59 2.28 1.02 13.81
N VAL A 60 2.20 -0.30 13.68
CA VAL A 60 1.82 -1.20 14.78
C VAL A 60 2.64 -0.80 16.01
N SER A 61 2.02 -0.63 17.18
CA SER A 61 2.71 -0.15 18.38
C SER A 61 3.88 -1.06 18.80
N GLY A 62 3.90 -2.30 18.33
CA GLY A 62 5.02 -3.24 18.51
C GLY A 62 6.15 -3.13 17.46
N LEU A 63 6.04 -2.29 16.44
CA LEU A 63 7.08 -2.10 15.43
C LEU A 63 8.03 -0.98 15.86
N THR A 64 9.26 -1.33 16.23
CA THR A 64 10.32 -0.37 16.50
C THR A 64 10.94 0.08 15.17
N GLN A 65 10.97 1.39 14.92
CA GLN A 65 11.57 1.99 13.73
C GLN A 65 12.71 2.90 14.15
N GLU A 66 13.89 2.66 13.61
CA GLU A 66 15.10 3.45 13.89
C GLU A 66 15.67 4.02 12.59
N MET A 67 16.26 5.21 12.66
CA MET A 67 16.83 5.91 11.51
C MET A 67 18.25 6.35 11.80
N ILE A 68 19.16 6.07 10.86
CA ILE A 68 20.55 6.55 10.89
C ILE A 68 20.72 7.56 9.76
N VAL A 69 20.97 8.83 10.13
CA VAL A 69 21.34 9.87 9.17
C VAL A 69 22.84 9.75 8.90
N CYS A 70 23.21 9.37 7.68
CA CYS A 70 24.62 9.26 7.29
C CYS A 70 24.83 9.75 5.84
N PRO A 71 26.03 10.26 5.51
CA PRO A 71 26.39 10.53 4.12
C PRO A 71 26.37 9.24 3.30
N ALA A 72 25.92 9.33 2.04
CA ALA A 72 25.72 8.16 1.17
C ALA A 72 26.96 7.25 1.06
N LYS A 73 28.17 7.82 1.11
CA LYS A 73 29.45 7.10 1.08
C LYS A 73 29.59 6.07 2.22
N TYR A 74 29.01 6.34 3.39
CA TYR A 74 29.14 5.50 4.58
C TYR A 74 27.98 4.53 4.76
N LYS A 75 26.95 4.58 3.91
CA LYS A 75 25.75 3.75 4.03
C LYS A 75 26.07 2.25 4.08
N ILE A 76 27.05 1.79 3.29
CA ILE A 76 27.49 0.39 3.28
C ILE A 76 28.19 0.03 4.60
N VAL A 77 29.03 0.91 5.13
CA VAL A 77 29.76 0.68 6.40
C VAL A 77 28.79 0.50 7.56
N TYR A 78 27.80 1.40 7.67
CA TYR A 78 26.74 1.27 8.68
C TYR A 78 25.88 0.01 8.46
N GLY A 79 25.64 -0.38 7.21
CA GLY A 79 24.95 -1.64 6.89
C GLY A 79 25.71 -2.87 7.39
N VAL A 80 27.02 -2.95 7.15
CA VAL A 80 27.88 -4.05 7.65
C VAL A 80 27.92 -4.06 9.17
N TRP A 81 28.00 -2.88 9.81
CA TRP A 81 27.93 -2.77 11.26
C TRP A 81 26.60 -3.32 11.81
N LEU A 82 25.45 -2.94 11.22
CA LEU A 82 24.14 -3.49 11.61
C LEU A 82 24.05 -5.01 11.42
N LEU A 83 24.62 -5.54 10.34
CA LEU A 83 24.65 -6.99 10.08
C LEU A 83 25.44 -7.74 11.16
N ASN A 84 26.54 -7.15 11.66
CA ASN A 84 27.33 -7.73 12.73
C ASN A 84 26.60 -7.65 14.09
N GLU A 85 25.95 -6.53 14.39
CA GLU A 85 25.20 -6.35 15.63
C GLU A 85 23.99 -7.29 15.72
N LEU A 86 23.33 -7.53 14.58
CA LEU A 86 22.15 -8.40 14.46
C LEU A 86 22.50 -9.82 14.01
N LYS A 87 23.74 -10.26 14.20
CA LYS A 87 24.21 -11.58 13.77
C LYS A 87 23.34 -12.70 14.34
N GLY A 88 22.98 -13.64 13.48
CA GLY A 88 22.14 -14.80 13.84
C GLY A 88 20.64 -14.58 13.69
N LYS A 89 20.19 -13.39 13.27
CA LYS A 89 18.80 -13.12 12.91
C LYS A 89 18.62 -13.13 11.39
N THR A 90 17.47 -13.63 10.92
CA THR A 90 17.07 -13.49 9.53
C THR A 90 16.63 -12.05 9.26
N MET A 91 17.18 -11.43 8.22
CA MET A 91 16.93 -10.03 7.89
C MET A 91 16.60 -9.89 6.40
N ILE A 92 15.75 -8.90 6.09
CA ILE A 92 15.43 -8.50 4.72
C ILE A 92 15.95 -7.09 4.51
N ILE A 93 16.82 -6.89 3.51
CA ILE A 93 17.35 -5.58 3.13
C ILE A 93 16.68 -5.14 1.83
N PHE A 94 15.94 -4.03 1.87
CA PHE A 94 15.34 -3.43 0.69
C PHE A 94 16.29 -2.41 0.05
N ALA A 95 16.47 -2.49 -1.27
CA ALA A 95 17.23 -1.54 -2.06
C ALA A 95 16.41 -1.04 -3.26
N ASN A 96 16.58 0.23 -3.63
CA ASN A 96 15.77 0.86 -4.68
C ASN A 96 16.23 0.49 -6.11
N CYS A 97 17.44 -0.07 -6.29
CA CYS A 97 17.97 -0.42 -7.61
C CYS A 97 18.49 -1.86 -7.63
N ILE A 98 18.09 -2.61 -8.65
CA ILE A 98 18.52 -3.99 -8.90
C ILE A 98 20.05 -4.08 -9.07
N LYS A 99 20.69 -3.04 -9.61
CA LYS A 99 22.15 -2.97 -9.78
C LYS A 99 22.93 -3.03 -8.46
N THR A 100 22.28 -2.71 -7.34
CA THR A 100 22.91 -2.67 -6.00
C THR A 100 22.76 -4.00 -5.26
N VAL A 101 21.83 -4.87 -5.68
CA VAL A 101 21.64 -6.22 -5.14
C VAL A 101 22.56 -7.15 -5.94
N GLY A 102 23.75 -7.41 -5.40
CA GLY A 102 24.81 -8.13 -6.10
C GLY A 102 24.39 -9.53 -6.60
N ARG A 103 25.01 -9.91 -7.72
CA ARG A 103 25.34 -11.31 -8.04
C ARG A 103 26.35 -11.85 -7.03
#